data_AF-I6EZ89-F1
#
_entry.id   AF-I6EZ89-F1
#
_cell.length_a   1.000
_cell.length_b   1.000
_cell.length_c   1.000
_cell.angle_alpha   90.00
_cell.angle_beta   90.00
_cell.angle_gamma   90.00
#
_symmetry.space_group_name_H-M   'P 1'
#
loop_
_entity.id
_entity.type
_entity.pdbx_description
1 polymer ?
#
loop_
_entity_poly.entity_id
_entity_poly.type
_entity_poly.pdbx_seq_one_letter_code
_entity_poly.pdbx_strand_id
1 'polypeptide(L)'
;MIILLTAVVPKITEQFVHMKQQLPLSTRILLGLSDTLQRTGPTLLATVFIVAVGFWLWLKRGNNRHRFHAMLLRVALIGPLICAINSARYLRTLSILQSSGVPLLDGMNLSTESLNNLEIRQRLANAAENVRQGNSIHLSLEQTAIFPPMMLYMVASGEKAGSSAH
;
A
#
# COMPACT_ATOMS: atom_id res chain seq x y z
N MET A 1 -8.89 -53.57 10.87
CA MET A 1 -8.21 -52.33 10.43
C MET A 1 -7.28 -51.71 11.48
N ILE A 2 -7.43 -51.97 12.79
CA ILE A 2 -6.49 -51.51 13.83
C ILE A 2 -5.28 -52.46 14.00
N ILE A 3 -5.42 -53.75 13.70
CA ILE A 3 -4.35 -54.77 13.83
C ILE A 3 -3.33 -54.71 12.68
N LEU A 4 -3.74 -54.27 11.47
CA LEU A 4 -2.85 -54.18 10.30
C LEU A 4 -1.77 -53.09 10.47
N LEU A 5 -2.11 -51.99 11.13
CA LEU A 5 -1.22 -50.84 11.36
C LEU A 5 -0.21 -51.08 12.49
N THR A 6 -0.57 -51.88 13.51
CA THR A 6 0.28 -52.10 14.69
C THR A 6 1.21 -53.29 14.54
N ALA A 7 0.83 -54.33 13.79
CA ALA A 7 1.61 -55.57 13.70
C ALA A 7 2.43 -55.72 12.40
N VAL A 8 2.06 -55.05 11.30
CA VAL A 8 2.70 -55.25 9.98
C VAL A 8 3.71 -54.17 9.63
N VAL A 9 3.44 -52.91 10.00
CA VAL A 9 4.37 -51.79 9.81
C VAL A 9 5.76 -52.03 10.45
N PRO A 10 5.89 -52.60 11.67
CA PRO A 10 7.20 -52.81 12.26
C PRO A 10 8.05 -53.88 11.54
N LYS A 11 7.42 -54.87 10.88
CA LYS A 11 8.16 -55.93 10.17
C LYS A 11 8.82 -55.45 8.88
N ILE A 12 8.30 -54.40 8.25
CA ILE A 12 8.93 -53.79 7.06
C ILE A 12 10.11 -52.92 7.50
N THR A 13 10.02 -52.27 8.66
CA THR A 13 11.07 -51.35 9.14
C THR A 13 12.35 -52.07 9.58
N GLU A 14 12.27 -53.31 10.09
CA GLU A 14 13.47 -54.09 10.44
C GLU A 14 14.21 -54.67 9.21
N GLN A 15 13.51 -54.94 8.10
CA GLN A 15 14.17 -55.34 6.84
C GLN A 15 14.86 -54.16 6.15
N PHE A 16 14.45 -52.91 6.41
CA PHE A 16 15.14 -51.71 5.91
C PHE A 16 16.42 -51.35 6.68
N VAL A 17 16.66 -51.94 7.86
CA VAL A 17 17.89 -51.71 8.65
C VAL A 17 19.10 -52.48 8.11
N HIS A 18 18.88 -53.49 7.26
CA HIS A 18 19.96 -54.30 6.68
C HIS A 18 20.54 -53.75 5.37
N MET A 19 19.89 -52.76 4.73
CA MET A 19 20.42 -52.08 3.56
C MET A 19 20.91 -50.68 3.95
N LYS A 20 22.19 -50.61 4.34
CA LYS A 20 23.00 -49.40 4.48
C LYS A 20 22.80 -48.41 3.32
N GLN A 21 21.80 -47.55 3.34
CA GLN A 21 21.79 -46.34 2.52
C GLN A 21 21.13 -45.19 3.26
N GLN A 22 21.92 -44.12 3.38
CA GLN A 22 21.66 -42.88 4.10
C GLN A 22 20.23 -42.39 3.88
N LEU A 23 19.55 -41.95 4.95
CA LEU A 23 18.31 -41.17 4.82
C LEU A 23 18.54 -40.10 3.73
N PRO A 24 17.78 -40.12 2.61
CA PRO A 24 17.99 -39.21 1.50
C PRO A 24 17.97 -37.77 2.00
N LEU A 25 18.87 -36.94 1.46
CA LEU A 25 19.02 -35.53 1.84
C LEU A 25 17.68 -34.78 1.86
N SER A 26 16.77 -35.13 0.95
CA SER A 26 15.40 -34.62 0.86
C SER A 26 14.55 -34.87 2.11
N THR A 27 14.59 -36.07 2.70
CA THR A 27 13.78 -36.41 3.89
C THR A 27 14.34 -35.74 5.15
N ARG A 28 15.65 -35.57 5.26
CA ARG A 28 16.30 -34.85 6.38
C ARG A 28 16.04 -33.34 6.32
N ILE A 29 16.00 -32.75 5.12
CA ILE A 29 15.58 -31.36 4.91
C ILE A 29 14.10 -31.18 5.30
N LEU A 30 13.23 -32.11 4.92
CA LEU A 30 11.79 -32.03 5.20
C LEU A 30 11.48 -32.18 6.70
N LEU A 31 12.19 -33.07 7.40
CA LEU A 31 12.10 -33.20 8.86
C LEU A 31 12.70 -31.99 9.60
N GLY A 32 13.83 -31.44 9.13
CA GLY A 32 14.40 -30.21 9.69
C GLY A 32 13.49 -28.99 9.51
N LEU A 33 12.84 -28.86 8.36
CA LEU A 33 11.83 -27.83 8.12
C LEU A 33 10.59 -28.04 9.00
N SER A 34 10.11 -29.27 9.16
CA SER A 34 8.95 -29.59 10.00
C SER A 34 9.20 -29.29 11.47
N ASP A 35 10.39 -29.62 11.99
CA ASP A 35 10.76 -29.37 13.39
C ASP A 35 10.99 -27.87 13.64
N THR A 36 11.53 -27.14 12.64
CA THR A 36 11.63 -25.68 12.66
C THR A 36 10.24 -25.03 12.59
N LEU A 37 9.30 -25.59 11.82
CA LEU A 37 7.94 -25.04 11.69
C LEU A 37 7.09 -25.33 12.94
N GLN A 38 7.25 -26.49 13.59
CA GLN A 38 6.55 -26.81 14.84
C GLN A 38 7.12 -26.07 16.05
N ARG A 39 8.46 -25.92 16.12
CA ARG A 39 9.12 -25.27 17.27
C ARG A 39 9.23 -23.75 17.11
N THR A 40 9.48 -23.26 15.89
CA THR A 40 9.67 -21.84 15.58
C THR A 40 8.40 -21.19 15.03
N GLY A 41 7.39 -21.96 14.62
CA GLY A 41 6.10 -21.44 14.16
C GLY A 41 5.41 -20.53 15.17
N PRO A 42 5.27 -20.94 16.45
CA PRO A 42 4.71 -20.08 17.49
C PRO A 42 5.57 -18.83 17.73
N THR A 43 6.90 -18.94 17.71
CA THR A 43 7.78 -17.77 17.88
C THR A 43 7.74 -16.84 16.68
N LEU A 44 7.67 -17.34 15.45
CA LEU A 44 7.51 -16.54 14.23
C LEU A 44 6.17 -15.81 14.25
N LEU A 45 5.08 -16.51 14.59
CA LEU A 45 3.76 -15.91 14.76
C LEU A 45 3.78 -14.84 15.86
N ALA A 46 4.38 -15.11 17.01
CA ALA A 46 4.54 -14.14 18.09
C ALA A 46 5.38 -12.93 17.66
N THR A 47 6.46 -13.15 16.90
CA THR A 47 7.34 -12.06 16.41
C THR A 47 6.61 -11.21 15.37
N VAL A 48 5.93 -11.81 14.40
CA VAL A 48 5.09 -11.11 13.41
C VAL A 48 3.97 -10.36 14.11
N PHE A 49 3.32 -10.96 15.12
CA PHE A 49 2.28 -10.30 15.89
C PHE A 49 2.81 -9.11 16.69
N ILE A 50 3.95 -9.24 17.38
CA ILE A 50 4.59 -8.14 18.11
C ILE A 50 5.01 -7.02 17.16
N VAL A 51 5.60 -7.36 16.01
CA VAL A 51 5.96 -6.37 14.98
C VAL A 51 4.71 -5.71 14.41
N ALA A 52 3.66 -6.46 14.09
CA ALA A 52 2.41 -5.92 13.58
C ALA A 52 1.72 -5.00 14.59
N VAL A 53 1.62 -5.41 15.87
CA VAL A 53 1.03 -4.60 16.95
C VAL A 53 1.91 -3.39 17.26
N GLY A 54 3.23 -3.55 17.34
CA GLY A 54 4.17 -2.46 17.55
C GLY A 54 4.13 -1.44 16.42
N PHE A 55 4.08 -1.92 15.17
CA PHE A 55 3.89 -1.10 13.99
C PHE A 55 2.53 -0.40 14.01
N TRP A 56 1.45 -1.09 14.39
CA TRP A 56 0.11 -0.52 14.51
C TRP A 56 0.03 0.56 15.59
N LEU A 57 0.63 0.33 16.76
CA LEU A 57 0.75 1.32 17.83
C LEU A 57 1.64 2.50 17.43
N TRP A 58 2.71 2.24 16.69
CA TRP A 58 3.58 3.28 16.12
C TRP A 58 2.83 4.13 15.10
N LEU A 59 2.00 3.53 14.24
CA LEU A 59 1.06 4.19 13.32
C LEU A 59 -0.10 4.90 14.03
N LYS A 60 -0.37 4.61 15.32
CA LYS A 60 -1.41 5.31 16.09
C LYS A 60 -0.91 6.67 16.60
N ARG A 61 0.42 6.89 16.67
CA ARG A 61 1.01 8.20 16.95
C ARG A 61 0.87 9.09 15.70
N GLY A 62 0.08 10.16 15.79
CA GLY A 62 -0.32 11.00 14.63
C GLY A 62 0.83 11.47 13.73
N ASN A 63 1.99 11.81 14.31
CA ASN A 63 3.17 12.25 13.55
C ASN A 63 3.79 11.12 12.69
N ASN A 64 3.66 9.86 13.10
CA ASN A 64 4.19 8.73 12.36
C ASN A 64 3.32 8.33 11.16
N ARG A 65 2.01 8.61 11.21
CA ARG A 65 1.12 8.38 10.07
C ARG A 65 1.55 9.20 8.86
N HIS A 66 1.84 10.48 9.05
CA HIS A 66 2.34 11.33 7.98
C HIS A 66 3.63 10.78 7.36
N ARG A 67 4.59 10.39 8.20
CA ARG A 67 5.86 9.81 7.73
C ARG A 67 5.66 8.49 7.00
N PHE A 68 4.75 7.64 7.47
CA PHE A 68 4.40 6.39 6.80
C PHE A 68 3.75 6.64 5.43
N HIS A 69 2.77 7.54 5.36
CA HIS A 69 2.13 7.92 4.10
C HIS A 69 3.14 8.51 3.10
N ALA A 70 4.05 9.36 3.56
CA ALA A 70 5.13 9.92 2.74
C ALA A 70 6.14 8.84 2.29
N MET A 71 6.46 7.88 3.15
CA MET A 71 7.34 6.76 2.81
C MET A 71 6.70 5.84 1.77
N LEU A 72 5.41 5.55 1.89
CA LEU A 72 4.65 4.75 0.91
C LEU A 72 4.69 5.35 -0.49
N LEU A 73 4.63 6.69 -0.59
CA LEU A 73 4.71 7.42 -1.86
C LEU A 73 6.10 7.32 -2.52
N ARG A 74 7.15 7.03 -1.75
CA ARG A 74 8.52 6.85 -2.29
C ARG A 74 8.79 5.44 -2.80
N VAL A 75 7.91 4.47 -2.52
CA VAL A 75 8.08 3.09 -2.98
C VAL A 75 7.75 3.04 -4.48
N ALA A 76 8.73 2.70 -5.32
CA ALA A 76 8.60 2.75 -6.78
C ALA A 76 7.41 1.95 -7.36
N LEU A 77 7.01 0.86 -6.70
CA LEU A 77 5.88 0.02 -7.11
C LEU A 77 4.52 0.52 -6.61
N ILE A 78 4.47 1.15 -5.43
CA ILE A 78 3.20 1.47 -4.74
C ILE A 78 2.86 2.97 -4.88
N GLY A 79 3.87 3.83 -4.90
CA GLY A 79 3.73 5.28 -4.99
C GLY A 79 2.89 5.72 -6.20
N PRO A 80 3.22 5.30 -7.43
CA PRO A 80 2.45 5.67 -8.62
C PRO A 80 0.98 5.23 -8.54
N LEU A 81 0.70 4.05 -7.97
CA LEU A 81 -0.67 3.55 -7.80
C LEU A 81 -1.46 4.40 -6.80
N ILE A 82 -0.85 4.73 -5.65
CA ILE A 82 -1.48 5.61 -4.65
C ILE A 82 -1.76 6.98 -5.26
N CYS A 83 -0.77 7.55 -5.96
CA CYS A 83 -0.90 8.83 -6.66
C CYS A 83 -2.06 8.80 -7.65
N ALA A 84 -2.11 7.81 -8.54
CA ALA A 84 -3.17 7.67 -9.55
C ALA A 84 -4.57 7.53 -8.95
N ILE A 85 -4.73 6.73 -7.89
CA ILE A 85 -6.03 6.54 -7.22
C ILE A 85 -6.48 7.84 -6.54
N ASN A 86 -5.58 8.53 -5.84
CA ASN A 86 -5.93 9.74 -5.11
C ASN A 86 -6.14 10.93 -6.06
N SER A 87 -5.34 11.07 -7.12
CA SER A 87 -5.52 12.10 -8.14
C SER A 87 -6.86 11.92 -8.87
N ALA A 88 -7.23 10.69 -9.23
CA ALA A 88 -8.50 10.39 -9.86
C ALA A 88 -9.70 10.73 -8.95
N ARG A 89 -9.63 10.37 -7.66
CA ARG A 89 -10.67 10.75 -6.68
C ARG A 89 -10.78 12.26 -6.52
N TYR A 90 -9.63 12.93 -6.39
CA TYR A 90 -9.57 14.39 -6.25
C TYR A 90 -10.23 15.09 -7.44
N LEU A 91 -9.81 14.76 -8.68
CA LEU A 91 -10.36 15.38 -9.89
C LEU A 91 -11.84 15.04 -10.08
N ARG A 92 -12.25 13.82 -9.75
CA ARG A 92 -13.67 13.44 -9.80
C ARG A 92 -14.51 14.29 -8.84
N THR A 93 -14.12 14.39 -7.57
CA THR A 93 -14.83 15.22 -6.60
C THR A 93 -14.83 16.69 -7.04
N LEU A 94 -13.69 17.20 -7.51
CA LEU A 94 -13.57 18.58 -8.00
C LEU A 94 -14.50 18.84 -9.19
N SER A 95 -14.59 17.90 -10.14
CA SER A 95 -15.48 18.02 -11.29
C SER A 95 -16.96 18.05 -10.90
N ILE A 96 -17.37 17.24 -9.91
CA ILE A 96 -18.75 17.24 -9.39
C ILE A 96 -19.06 18.59 -8.73
N LEU A 97 -18.17 19.09 -7.87
CA LEU A 97 -18.32 20.37 -7.19
C LEU A 97 -18.38 21.54 -8.19
N GLN A 98 -17.50 21.53 -9.20
CA GLN A 98 -17.54 22.51 -10.28
C GLN A 98 -18.84 22.47 -11.08
N SER A 99 -19.33 21.27 -11.44
CA SER A 99 -20.62 21.12 -12.12
C SER A 99 -21.80 21.58 -11.27
N SER A 100 -21.62 21.63 -9.94
CA SER A 100 -22.62 22.12 -8.98
C SER A 100 -22.48 23.62 -8.69
N GLY A 101 -21.60 24.34 -9.39
CA GLY A 101 -21.39 25.78 -9.23
C GLY A 101 -20.58 26.18 -7.99
N VAL A 102 -19.90 25.24 -7.34
CA VAL A 102 -19.02 25.55 -6.20
C VAL A 102 -17.78 26.31 -6.71
N PRO A 103 -17.39 27.44 -6.08
CA PRO A 103 -16.20 28.18 -6.47
C PRO A 103 -14.96 27.29 -6.50
N LEU A 104 -14.06 27.50 -7.48
CA LEU A 104 -12.91 26.61 -7.72
C LEU A 104 -12.06 26.38 -6.47
N LEU A 105 -11.69 27.45 -5.76
CA LEU A 105 -10.85 27.34 -4.56
C LEU A 105 -11.53 26.54 -3.45
N ASP A 106 -12.83 26.73 -3.26
CA ASP A 106 -13.61 25.95 -2.29
C ASP A 106 -13.71 24.49 -2.73
N GLY A 107 -13.92 24.26 -4.03
CA GLY A 107 -13.90 22.93 -4.64
C GLY A 107 -12.57 22.21 -4.43
N MET A 108 -11.43 22.90 -4.57
CA MET A 108 -10.10 22.34 -4.33
C MET A 108 -9.90 21.94 -2.86
N ASN A 109 -10.34 22.79 -1.92
CA ASN A 109 -10.27 22.49 -0.49
C ASN A 109 -11.16 21.29 -0.11
N LEU A 110 -12.43 21.31 -0.53
CA LEU A 110 -13.39 20.22 -0.26
C LEU A 110 -12.96 18.90 -0.91
N SER A 111 -12.42 18.94 -2.13
CA SER A 111 -11.91 17.74 -2.81
C SER A 111 -10.71 17.14 -2.08
N THR A 112 -9.89 17.98 -1.44
CA THR A 112 -8.75 17.54 -0.61
C THR A 112 -9.23 16.79 0.63
N GLU A 113 -10.35 17.20 1.25
CA GLU A 113 -10.92 16.52 2.43
C GLU A 113 -11.41 15.11 2.14
N SER A 114 -11.78 14.81 0.90
CA SER A 114 -12.21 13.47 0.47
C SER A 114 -11.08 12.42 0.44
N LEU A 115 -9.83 12.84 0.60
CA LEU A 115 -8.65 11.99 0.49
C LEU A 115 -8.23 11.43 1.86
N ASN A 116 -7.81 10.16 1.88
CA ASN A 116 -7.36 9.51 3.11
C ASN A 116 -5.85 9.71 3.38
N ASN A 117 -5.05 9.95 2.34
CA ASN A 117 -3.60 10.08 2.48
C ASN A 117 -3.24 11.50 2.93
N LEU A 118 -2.78 11.63 4.19
CA LEU A 118 -2.50 12.93 4.81
C LEU A 118 -1.37 13.72 4.13
N GLU A 119 -0.37 13.03 3.57
CA GLU A 119 0.72 13.69 2.82
C GLU A 119 0.20 14.30 1.51
N ILE A 120 -0.65 13.56 0.79
CA ILE A 120 -1.32 14.06 -0.43
C ILE A 120 -2.22 15.25 -0.09
N ARG A 121 -2.96 15.18 1.01
CA ARG A 121 -3.82 16.28 1.47
C ARG A 121 -3.03 17.56 1.69
N GLN A 122 -1.89 17.46 2.40
CA GLN A 122 -1.05 18.63 2.67
C GLN A 122 -0.54 19.28 1.39
N ARG A 123 -0.07 18.47 0.44
CA ARG A 123 0.44 18.97 -0.86
C ARG A 123 -0.65 19.64 -1.69
N LEU A 124 -1.86 19.07 -1.71
CA LEU A 124 -2.99 19.64 -2.44
C LEU A 124 -3.54 20.91 -1.77
N ALA A 125 -3.52 20.97 -0.43
CA ALA A 125 -3.85 22.20 0.30
C ALA A 125 -2.87 23.33 -0.04
N ASN A 126 -1.57 23.03 -0.11
CA ASN A 126 -0.56 23.99 -0.56
C ASN A 126 -0.80 24.41 -2.03
N ALA A 127 -1.20 23.48 -2.91
CA ALA A 127 -1.54 23.81 -4.28
C ALA A 127 -2.76 24.74 -4.38
N ALA A 128 -3.80 24.53 -3.56
CA ALA A 128 -4.94 25.43 -3.49
C ALA A 128 -4.54 26.84 -3.03
N GLU A 129 -3.60 26.93 -2.09
CA GLU A 129 -3.05 28.20 -1.65
C GLU A 129 -2.22 28.90 -2.73
N ASN A 130 -1.42 28.16 -3.50
CA ASN A 130 -0.71 28.71 -4.66
C ASN A 130 -1.67 29.28 -5.70
N VAL A 131 -2.80 28.61 -5.97
CA VAL A 131 -3.84 29.12 -6.87
C VAL A 131 -4.53 30.36 -6.29
N ARG A 132 -4.77 30.40 -4.98
CA ARG A 132 -5.32 31.58 -4.29
C ARG A 132 -4.44 32.82 -4.48
N GLN A 133 -3.12 32.62 -4.55
CA GLN A 133 -2.14 33.67 -4.81
C GLN A 133 -2.05 34.08 -6.29
N GLY A 134 -2.86 33.49 -7.17
CA GLY A 134 -2.93 33.81 -8.59
C GLY A 134 -2.03 32.97 -9.49
N ASN A 135 -1.41 31.90 -8.98
CA ASN A 135 -0.65 30.97 -9.81
C ASN A 135 -1.59 30.10 -10.66
N SER A 136 -1.10 29.64 -11.81
CA SER A 136 -1.81 28.68 -12.66
C SER A 136 -2.17 27.40 -11.91
N ILE A 137 -3.35 26.86 -12.20
CA ILE A 137 -3.87 25.62 -11.62
C ILE A 137 -2.97 24.45 -12.04
N HIS A 138 -2.65 24.35 -13.33
CA HIS A 138 -1.76 23.32 -13.84
C HIS A 138 -0.42 23.32 -13.10
N LEU A 139 0.24 24.48 -13.00
CA LEU A 139 1.55 24.60 -12.34
C LEU A 139 1.47 24.27 -10.84
N SER A 140 0.40 24.71 -10.18
CA SER A 140 0.20 24.44 -8.75
C SER A 140 -0.01 22.95 -8.48
N LEU A 141 -0.71 22.23 -9.37
CA LEU A 141 -0.88 20.78 -9.26
C LEU A 141 0.36 20.00 -9.67
N GLU A 142 1.12 20.46 -10.67
CA GLU A 142 2.37 19.84 -11.11
C GLU A 142 3.41 19.79 -9.98
N GLN A 143 3.55 20.89 -9.23
CA GLN A 143 4.47 21.00 -8.09
C GLN A 143 4.18 19.98 -6.97
N THR A 144 2.98 19.40 -6.90
CA THR A 144 2.65 18.38 -5.91
C THR A 144 3.32 17.04 -6.18
N ALA A 145 3.68 16.76 -7.44
CA ALA A 145 4.18 15.47 -7.92
C ALA A 145 3.24 14.27 -7.64
N ILE A 146 1.93 14.51 -7.60
CA ILE A 146 0.89 13.48 -7.35
C ILE A 146 0.15 13.10 -8.63
N PHE A 147 0.07 14.01 -9.59
CA PHE A 147 -0.70 13.80 -10.81
C PHE A 147 0.17 13.15 -11.90
N PRO A 148 -0.30 12.07 -12.53
CA PRO A 148 0.32 11.56 -13.75
C PRO A 148 0.36 12.63 -14.84
N PRO A 149 1.37 12.64 -15.72
CA PRO A 149 1.52 13.66 -16.76
C PRO A 149 0.27 13.87 -17.62
N MET A 150 -0.39 12.77 -18.00
CA MET A 150 -1.63 12.81 -18.78
C MET A 150 -2.75 13.62 -18.11
N MET A 151 -2.91 13.51 -16.79
CA MET A 151 -3.92 14.27 -16.05
C MET A 151 -3.56 15.77 -15.99
N LEU A 152 -2.28 16.09 -15.81
CA LEU A 152 -1.81 17.48 -15.83
C LEU A 152 -2.07 18.14 -17.20
N TYR A 153 -1.82 17.43 -18.31
CA TYR A 153 -2.15 17.92 -19.64
C TYR A 153 -3.64 18.23 -19.81
N MET A 154 -4.53 17.39 -19.27
CA MET A 154 -5.97 17.64 -19.30
C MET A 154 -6.36 18.89 -18.50
N VAL A 155 -5.76 19.09 -17.32
CA VAL A 155 -5.99 20.30 -16.50
C VAL A 155 -5.51 21.54 -17.25
N ALA A 156 -4.30 21.52 -17.81
CA ALA A 156 -3.76 22.64 -18.58
C ALA A 156 -4.65 23.01 -19.78
N SER A 157 -5.20 22.00 -20.47
CA SER A 157 -6.14 22.23 -21.57
C SER A 157 -7.44 22.87 -21.08
N GLY A 158 -7.97 22.41 -19.94
CA GLY A 158 -9.20 22.97 -19.34
C GLY A 158 -9.02 24.39 -18.84
N GLU A 159 -7.88 24.70 -18.21
CA GLU A 159 -7.55 26.04 -17.70
C GLU A 159 -7.49 27.08 -18.83
N LYS A 160 -6.88 26.73 -19.96
CA LYS A 160 -6.83 27.61 -21.15
C LYS A 160 -8.21 27.85 -21.75
N ALA A 161 -9.06 26.83 -21.81
CA ALA A 161 -10.42 26.95 -22.31
C ALA A 161 -11.27 27.88 -21.43
N GLY A 162 -11.17 27.75 -20.10
CA GLY A 162 -11.89 28.61 -19.15
C GLY A 162 -11.43 30.07 -19.19
N SER A 163 -10.14 30.33 -19.37
CA SER A 163 -9.62 31.69 -19.56
C SER A 163 -10.11 32.35 -20.86
N SER A 164 -10.55 31.57 -21.84
CA SER A 164 -11.04 32.07 -23.14
C SER A 164 -12.56 32.22 -23.20
N ALA A 165 -13.28 31.77 -22.18
CA ALA A 165 -14.74 31.85 -22.05
C ALA A 165 -15.22 33.04 -21.20
N HIS A 166 -14.27 33.88 -20.75
CA HIS A 166 -14.49 35.22 -20.21
C HIS A 166 -14.32 36.26 -21.32
#